data_AF-A0A940ZYD1-F1
#
_entry.id   AF-A0A940ZYD1-F1
#
_cell.length_a   1.000
_cell.length_b   1.000
_cell.length_c   1.000
_cell.angle_alpha   90.00
_cell.angle_beta   90.00
_cell.angle_gamma   90.00
#
_symmetry.space_group_name_H-M   'P 1'
#
loop_
_entity.id
_entity.type
_entity.pdbx_description
1 polymer ?
#
loop_
_entity_poly.entity_id
_entity_poly.type
_entity_poly.pdbx_seq_one_letter_code
_entity_poly.pdbx_strand_id
1 'polypeptide(L)' 'MLERQIAAESHPQVDLPLLQRLRGGDTAALEILMEQHASRVYRVAHGITQNAADAEEVVQDVFLTLF' A
#
# COMPACT_ATOMS: atom_id res chain seq x y z
N MET A 1 -6.64 3.51 18.99
CA MET A 1 -6.12 4.80 18.46
C MET A 1 -5.54 4.68 17.04
N LEU A 2 -5.20 3.48 16.53
CA LEU A 2 -4.59 3.30 15.19
C LEU A 2 -5.56 3.40 13.99
N GLU A 3 -6.87 3.20 14.18
CA GLU A 3 -7.83 3.13 13.07
C GLU A 3 -8.04 4.47 12.35
N ARG A 4 -7.84 5.61 13.05
CA ARG A 4 -8.10 6.94 12.50
C ARG A 4 -7.00 7.48 11.57
N GLN A 5 -5.77 6.98 11.68
CA GLN A 5 -4.64 7.51 10.88
C GLN A 5 -4.49 6.78 9.54
N ILE A 6 -4.98 5.54 9.44
CA ILE A 6 -4.89 4.73 8.22
C ILE A 6 -5.94 5.20 7.19
N ALA A 7 -7.14 5.58 7.63
CA ALA A 7 -8.21 6.01 6.73
C ALA A 7 -8.05 7.45 6.20
N ALA A 8 -7.30 8.32 6.90
CA ALA A 8 -7.32 9.77 6.65
C ALA A 8 -6.67 10.23 5.33
N GLU A 9 -5.93 9.35 4.63
CA GLU A 9 -5.23 9.66 3.36
C GLU A 9 -5.55 8.67 2.25
N SER A 10 -6.55 7.80 2.42
CA SER A 10 -7.05 7.00 1.29
C SER A 10 -7.87 7.95 0.41
N HIS A 11 -7.52 8.09 -0.86
CA HIS A 11 -8.23 8.96 -1.80
C HIS A 11 -9.00 8.06 -2.75
N PRO A 12 -10.23 7.60 -2.39
CA PRO A 12 -10.89 6.52 -3.11
C PRO A 12 -11.18 6.88 -4.56
N GLN A 13 -11.34 8.17 -4.84
CA GLN A 13 -11.54 8.72 -6.19
C GLN A 13 -10.29 8.59 -7.08
N VAL A 14 -9.09 8.56 -6.49
CA VAL A 14 -7.80 8.42 -7.19
C VAL A 14 -7.35 6.95 -7.21
N ASP A 15 -7.57 6.22 -6.12
CA ASP A 15 -7.16 4.83 -5.98
C ASP A 15 -7.98 3.90 -6.91
N LEU A 16 -9.29 4.14 -7.05
CA LEU A 16 -10.17 3.27 -7.84
C LEU A 16 -9.78 3.19 -9.34
N PRO A 17 -9.51 4.31 -10.04
CA PRO A 17 -8.99 4.25 -11.41
C PRO A 17 -7.66 3.51 -11.56
N LEU A 18 -6.74 3.64 -10.59
CA LEU A 18 -5.45 2.94 -10.59
C LEU A 18 -5.65 1.43 -10.43
N LEU A 19 -6.53 1.01 -9.52
CA LEU A 19 -6.87 -0.39 -9.33
C LEU A 19 -7.54 -1.00 -10.57
N GLN A 20 -8.39 -0.23 -11.27
CA GLN A 20 -8.99 -0.67 -12.54
C GLN A 20 -7.95 -0.86 -13.64
N ARG A 21 -6.99 0.07 -13.76
CA ARG A 21 -5.86 -0.03 -14.69
C ARG A 21 -4.98 -1.24 -14.39
N LEU A 22 -4.63 -1.45 -13.12
CA LEU A 22 -3.84 -2.60 -12.67
C LEU A 22 -4.53 -3.93 -13.02
N ARG A 23 -5.85 -4.03 -12.80
CA ARG A 23 -6.66 -5.19 -13.24
C ARG A 23 -6.67 -5.40 -14.75
N GLY A 24 -6.45 -4.35 -15.53
CA GLY A 24 -6.28 -4.41 -16.98
C GLY A 24 -4.86 -4.82 -17.42
N GLY A 25 -3.94 -5.10 -16.49
CA GLY A 25 -2.55 -5.45 -16.76
C GLY A 25 -1.59 -4.26 -16.84
N ASP A 26 -2.05 -3.04 -16.54
CA ASP A 26 -1.19 -1.85 -16.52
C ASP A 26 -0.34 -1.82 -15.24
N THR A 27 0.88 -2.34 -15.33
CA THR A 27 1.81 -2.45 -14.19
C THR A 27 2.28 -1.09 -13.68
N ALA A 28 2.24 -0.04 -14.50
CA ALA A 28 2.59 1.31 -14.05
C ALA A 28 1.58 1.85 -13.03
N ALA A 29 0.35 1.32 -13.01
CA ALA A 29 -0.62 1.66 -11.97
C ALA A 29 -0.20 1.12 -10.58
N LEU A 30 0.51 -0.01 -10.53
CA LEU A 30 1.05 -0.55 -9.28
C LEU A 30 2.13 0.38 -8.71
N GLU A 31 3.04 0.90 -9.55
CA GLU A 31 4.09 1.83 -9.13
C GLU A 31 3.49 3.08 -8.47
N ILE A 32 2.44 3.65 -9.06
CA ILE A 32 1.74 4.82 -8.50
C ILE A 32 1.10 4.48 -7.15
N LEU A 33 0.46 3.31 -7.03
CA LEU A 33 -0.12 2.84 -5.77
C LEU A 33 0.98 2.62 -4.70
N MET A 34 2.14 2.09 -5.08
CA MET A 34 3.29 1.91 -4.19
C MET A 34 3.83 3.26 -3.70
N GLU A 35 4.08 4.22 -4.61
CA GLU A 35 4.55 5.56 -4.25
C GLU A 35 3.61 6.26 -3.26
N GLN A 36 2.29 6.09 -3.43
CA GLN A 36 1.28 6.72 -2.58
C GLN A 36 1.12 6.03 -1.22
N HIS A 37 1.21 4.70 -1.16
CA HIS A 37 0.78 3.94 0.02
C HIS A 37 1.90 3.21 0.77
N ALA A 38 3.07 2.95 0.15
CA ALA A 38 4.11 2.11 0.74
C ALA A 38 4.62 2.64 2.09
N SER A 39 4.82 3.95 2.24
CA SER A 39 5.25 4.52 3.52
C SER A 39 4.23 4.31 4.64
N ARG A 40 2.93 4.31 4.34
CA ARG A 40 1.89 4.08 5.35
C ARG A 40 1.81 2.61 5.73
N VAL A 41 1.86 1.71 4.75
CA VAL A 41 1.91 0.26 4.97
C VAL A 41 3.14 -0.08 5.81
N TYR A 42 4.31 0.49 5.48
CA TYR A 42 5.55 0.30 6.24
C TYR A 42 5.42 0.74 7.70
N ARG A 43 4.86 1.93 7.97
CA ARG A 43 4.67 2.40 9.36
C ARG A 43 3.80 1.46 10.19
N VAL A 44 2.74 0.90 9.59
CA VAL A 44 1.86 -0.06 10.26
C VAL A 44 2.60 -1.38 10.48
N ALA A 45 3.22 -1.93 9.45
CA ALA A 45 3.98 -3.18 9.52
C ALA A 45 5.10 -3.09 10.56
N HIS A 46 5.93 -2.04 10.51
CA HIS A 46 7.00 -1.81 11.47
C HIS A 46 6.48 -1.61 12.90
N GLY A 47 5.31 -0.97 13.06
CA GLY A 47 4.66 -0.85 14.38
C GLY A 47 4.33 -2.23 14.99
N ILE A 48 3.99 -3.22 14.17
CA ILE A 48 3.62 -4.57 14.59
C ILE A 48 4.86 -5.47 14.74
N THR A 49 5.73 -5.48 13.74
CA THR A 49 6.91 -6.37 13.69
C THR A 49 8.03 -5.89 14.60
N GLN A 50 8.14 -4.57 14.82
CA GLN A 50 9.30 -3.93 15.46
C GLN A 50 10.64 -4.34 14.81
N ASN A 51 10.60 -4.72 13.53
CA ASN A 51 11.74 -5.15 12.73
C ASN A 51 11.61 -4.58 11.32
N ALA A 52 12.65 -3.88 10.86
CA ALA A 52 12.67 -3.24 9.54
C ALA A 52 12.57 -4.26 8.39
N ALA A 53 13.31 -5.38 8.47
CA ALA A 53 13.31 -6.38 7.41
C ALA A 53 11.92 -7.04 7.27
N ASP A 54 11.33 -7.46 8.39
CA ASP A 54 9.99 -8.05 8.39
C ASP A 54 8.93 -7.04 7.94
N ALA A 55 9.12 -5.74 8.25
CA ALA A 55 8.21 -4.69 7.79
C ALA A 55 8.32 -4.44 6.28
N GLU A 56 9.54 -4.48 5.72
CA GLU A 56 9.76 -4.40 4.27
C GLU A 56 9.20 -5.62 3.54
N GLU A 57 9.31 -6.81 4.12
CA GLU A 57 8.70 -8.04 3.58
C GLU A 57 7.18 -7.93 3.54
N VAL A 58 6.54 -7.50 4.64
CA VAL A 58 5.09 -7.28 4.68
C VAL A 58 4.63 -6.25 3.65
N VAL A 59 5.38 -5.15 3.47
CA VAL A 59 5.07 -4.16 2.43
C VAL A 59 5.12 -4.79 1.04
N GLN A 60 6.18 -5.56 0.76
CA GLN A 60 6.31 -6.26 -0.52
C GLN A 60 5.16 -7.24 -0.74
N ASP A 61 4.83 -8.08 0.24
CA ASP A 61 3.72 -9.03 0.17
C ASP A 61 2.38 -8.34 -0.11
N VAL A 62 2.11 -7.22 0.56
CA VAL A 62 0.87 -6.46 0.35
C VAL A 62 0.75 -6.03 -1.12
N PHE A 63 1.79 -5.45 -1.72
CA PHE A 63 1.72 -5.00 -3.12
C PHE A 63 1.78 -6.17 -4.12
N LEU A 64 2.46 -7.26 -3.77
CA LEU A 64 2.43 -8.50 -4.56
C LEU A 64 1.02 -9.10 -4.62
N THR A 65 0.22 -9.00 -3.55
CA THR A 65 -1.19 -9.47 -3.59
C THR A 65 -2.11 -8.64 -4.48
N LEU A 66 -1.69 -7.43 -4.90
CA LEU A 66 -2.45 -6.57 -5.80
C LEU A 66 -2.17 -6.86 -7.28
N PHE A 67 -1.06 -7.52 -7.58
CA PHE A 67 -0.67 -7.95 -8.92
C PHE A 67 -1.37 -9.25 -9.31
#